data_AF-A0AA94H710-F1
#
_entry.id   AF-A0AA94H710-F1
#
_cell.length_a   1.000
_cell.length_b   1.000
_cell.length_c   1.000
_cell.angle_alpha   90.00
_cell.angle_beta   90.00
_cell.angle_gamma   90.00
#
_symmetry.space_group_name_H-M   'P 1'
#
loop_
_entity.id
_entity.type
_entity.pdbx_description
1 polymer ?
#
loop_
_entity_poly.entity_id
_entity_poly.type
_entity_poly.pdbx_seq_one_letter_code
_entity_poly.pdbx_strand_id
1 'polypeptide(L)'
;MIDKTAFIHPTAIVEDGAVIGANAHIGPFCIVGPHVEIGEGTVLKSHVVVNGHTTIGRDNEIYQFASIGEVNQDLKYAGEPTRVEIGDRNRIRESVTIHRGTVQGGGLTKVGSDNLLMINAHIAHDCTVGDRCILANNATLAGHVSVDDFAIIGGMTAVHQFCIIGAHVMVGGCSGVAQDVPPYVIAQGNHATPFGVNIEGLKRRGFSREALVAIRNAYKLLYRSGKTLEEAKPEIAELAAKHPEVDAFMQFFERSTRGLIR
;
A
#
# COMPACT_ATOMS: atom_id res chain seq x y z
N MET A 1 9.91 -26.36 1.66
CA MET A 1 11.05 -26.90 0.88
C MET A 1 11.98 -25.75 0.52
N ILE A 2 13.27 -25.89 0.81
CA ILE A 2 14.29 -24.88 0.47
C ILE A 2 14.94 -25.29 -0.86
N ASP A 3 14.88 -24.42 -1.86
CA ASP A 3 15.53 -24.68 -3.16
C ASP A 3 17.05 -24.83 -2.99
N LYS A 4 17.66 -25.74 -3.74
CA LYS A 4 19.10 -26.03 -3.68
C LYS A 4 19.99 -24.84 -4.04
N THR A 5 19.45 -23.83 -4.72
CA THR A 5 20.15 -22.61 -5.13
C THR A 5 19.94 -21.45 -4.15
N ALA A 6 19.06 -21.61 -3.15
CA ALA A 6 18.88 -20.63 -2.10
C ALA A 6 20.08 -20.61 -1.13
N PHE A 7 20.40 -19.43 -0.61
CA PHE A 7 21.39 -19.26 0.43
C PHE A 7 20.71 -19.01 1.77
N ILE A 8 21.02 -19.83 2.78
CA ILE A 8 20.60 -19.62 4.17
C ILE A 8 21.84 -19.40 5.01
N HIS A 9 21.96 -18.22 5.64
CA HIS A 9 23.07 -17.94 6.53
C HIS A 9 23.08 -18.91 7.73
N PRO A 10 24.23 -19.38 8.23
CA PRO A 10 24.29 -20.33 9.35
C PRO A 10 23.65 -19.84 10.67
N THR A 11 23.49 -18.53 10.83
CA THR A 11 22.82 -17.93 12.00
C THR A 11 21.36 -17.58 11.77
N ALA A 12 20.84 -17.81 10.56
CA ALA A 12 19.41 -17.67 10.28
C ALA A 12 18.66 -18.90 10.81
N ILE A 13 17.45 -18.67 11.29
CA ILE A 13 16.54 -19.74 11.72
C ILE A 13 15.42 -19.80 10.69
N VAL A 14 15.41 -20.88 9.90
CA VAL A 14 14.32 -21.19 8.97
C VAL A 14 13.63 -22.43 9.48
N GLU A 15 12.40 -22.29 9.97
CA GLU A 15 11.64 -23.39 10.55
C GLU A 15 11.22 -24.41 9.48
N ASP A 16 11.08 -25.68 9.87
CA ASP A 16 10.63 -26.74 8.96
C ASP A 16 9.21 -26.47 8.47
N GLY A 17 8.98 -26.66 7.17
CA GLY A 17 7.74 -26.27 6.48
C GLY A 17 7.90 -25.03 5.59
N ALA A 18 8.80 -24.10 5.92
CA ALA A 18 9.02 -22.90 5.11
C ALA A 18 9.40 -23.24 3.67
N VAL A 19 8.92 -22.43 2.71
CA VAL A 19 9.22 -22.58 1.28
C VAL A 19 10.10 -21.43 0.83
N ILE A 20 11.31 -21.75 0.36
CA ILE A 20 12.30 -20.76 -0.06
C ILE A 20 12.65 -21.03 -1.52
N GLY A 21 12.37 -20.06 -2.38
CA GLY A 21 12.55 -20.15 -3.83
C GLY A 21 14.02 -20.07 -4.28
N ALA A 22 14.23 -20.33 -5.57
CA ALA A 22 15.55 -20.34 -6.18
C ALA A 22 16.27 -18.99 -6.02
N ASN A 23 17.60 -19.03 -5.84
CA ASN A 23 18.46 -17.84 -5.68
C ASN A 23 18.03 -16.86 -4.57
N ALA A 24 17.10 -17.22 -3.69
CA ALA A 24 16.74 -16.39 -2.54
C ALA A 24 17.90 -16.35 -1.53
N HIS A 25 17.99 -15.27 -0.77
CA HIS A 25 19.07 -15.06 0.21
C HIS A 25 18.51 -14.70 1.58
N ILE A 26 18.68 -15.59 2.55
CA ILE A 26 18.28 -15.38 3.94
C ILE A 26 19.53 -15.06 4.76
N GLY A 27 19.73 -13.77 5.04
CA GLY A 27 20.92 -13.26 5.70
C GLY A 27 21.00 -13.54 7.21
N PRO A 28 22.07 -13.06 7.87
CA PRO A 28 22.35 -13.35 9.27
C PRO A 28 21.21 -12.95 10.22
N PHE A 29 20.94 -13.80 11.21
CA PHE A 29 19.99 -13.54 12.30
C PHE A 29 18.56 -13.26 11.83
N CYS A 30 18.20 -13.68 10.62
CA CYS A 30 16.82 -13.69 10.17
C CYS A 30 16.06 -14.87 10.80
N ILE A 31 14.75 -14.69 11.01
CA ILE A 31 13.83 -15.74 11.46
C ILE A 31 12.73 -15.87 10.41
N VAL A 32 12.52 -17.09 9.91
CA VAL A 32 11.49 -17.43 8.93
C VAL A 32 10.63 -18.57 9.47
N GLY A 33 9.36 -18.29 9.72
CA GLY A 33 8.39 -19.25 10.27
C GLY A 33 7.96 -20.34 9.27
N PRO A 34 7.26 -21.38 9.75
CA PRO A 34 7.01 -22.62 8.98
C PRO A 34 5.95 -22.47 7.89
N HIS A 35 5.12 -21.43 7.96
CA HIS A 35 4.05 -21.14 6.99
C HIS A 35 4.41 -20.01 6.01
N VAL A 36 5.70 -19.69 5.92
CA VAL A 36 6.21 -18.62 5.07
C VAL A 36 6.66 -19.17 3.72
N GLU A 37 6.29 -18.47 2.66
CA GLU A 37 6.78 -18.68 1.31
C GLU A 37 7.57 -17.45 0.85
N ILE A 38 8.83 -17.63 0.44
CA ILE A 38 9.70 -16.58 -0.09
C ILE A 38 10.05 -16.92 -1.53
N GLY A 39 9.68 -16.04 -2.46
CA GLY A 39 9.86 -16.23 -3.89
C GLY A 39 11.31 -16.13 -4.37
N GLU A 40 11.50 -16.48 -5.65
CA GLU A 40 12.80 -16.47 -6.33
C GLU A 40 13.51 -15.10 -6.22
N GLY A 41 14.81 -15.11 -5.95
CA GLY A 41 15.66 -13.91 -5.94
C GLY A 41 15.40 -12.92 -4.79
N THR A 42 14.43 -13.19 -3.91
CA THR A 42 14.15 -12.33 -2.76
C THR A 42 15.28 -12.40 -1.72
N VAL A 43 15.66 -11.25 -1.19
CA VAL A 43 16.76 -11.07 -0.24
C VAL A 43 16.24 -10.50 1.08
N LEU A 44 16.46 -11.23 2.17
CA LEU A 44 16.38 -10.73 3.55
C LEU A 44 17.81 -10.38 3.98
N LYS A 45 18.10 -9.09 4.20
CA LYS A 45 19.47 -8.61 4.43
C LYS A 45 20.09 -9.18 5.71
N SER A 46 19.49 -8.90 6.88
CA SER A 46 19.86 -9.47 8.19
C SER A 46 18.82 -9.04 9.22
N HIS A 47 18.66 -9.75 10.34
CA HIS A 47 17.75 -9.34 11.43
C HIS A 47 16.31 -9.06 10.96
N VAL A 48 15.83 -9.81 9.97
CA VAL A 48 14.45 -9.74 9.47
C VAL A 48 13.65 -10.85 10.12
N VAL A 49 12.44 -10.53 10.59
CA VAL A 49 11.48 -11.52 11.07
C VAL A 49 10.36 -11.65 10.07
N VAL A 50 10.12 -12.87 9.58
CA VAL A 50 8.97 -13.21 8.75
C VAL A 50 8.25 -14.41 9.35
N ASN A 51 6.98 -14.28 9.66
CA ASN A 51 6.18 -15.35 10.27
C ASN A 51 4.73 -15.35 9.77
N GLY A 52 3.87 -16.18 10.39
CA GLY A 52 2.46 -16.32 10.00
C GLY A 52 2.29 -16.97 8.63
N HIS A 53 1.04 -16.99 8.13
CA HIS A 53 0.72 -17.46 6.78
C HIS A 53 1.05 -16.35 5.78
N THR A 54 2.32 -16.28 5.39
CA THR A 54 2.87 -15.13 4.66
C THR A 54 3.50 -15.59 3.36
N THR A 55 3.04 -15.01 2.25
CA THR A 55 3.59 -15.26 0.92
C THR A 55 4.27 -14.00 0.41
N ILE A 56 5.53 -14.10 0.02
CA ILE A 56 6.36 -13.02 -0.53
C ILE A 56 6.81 -13.43 -1.93
N GLY A 57 6.58 -12.57 -2.91
CA GLY A 57 6.94 -12.78 -4.31
C GLY A 57 8.44 -12.70 -4.57
N ARG A 58 8.78 -12.37 -5.82
CA ARG A 58 10.13 -12.44 -6.39
C ARG A 58 10.90 -11.13 -6.25
N ASP A 59 12.23 -11.24 -6.21
CA ASP A 59 13.17 -10.11 -6.31
C ASP A 59 12.90 -8.97 -5.31
N ASN A 60 12.33 -9.28 -4.15
CA ASN A 60 12.13 -8.30 -3.08
C ASN A 60 13.43 -8.07 -2.32
N GLU A 61 13.66 -6.84 -1.86
CA GLU A 61 14.77 -6.53 -0.95
C GLU A 61 14.22 -6.07 0.40
N ILE A 62 14.47 -6.88 1.44
CA ILE A 62 13.93 -6.67 2.79
C ILE A 62 15.09 -6.38 3.75
N TYR A 63 15.10 -5.18 4.30
CA TYR A 63 16.18 -4.64 5.11
C TYR A 63 16.01 -4.94 6.60
N GLN A 64 17.08 -4.70 7.35
CA GLN A 64 17.18 -5.08 8.75
C GLN A 64 16.12 -4.48 9.66
N PHE A 65 15.72 -5.27 10.66
CA PHE A 65 14.72 -4.94 11.67
C PHE A 65 13.29 -4.80 11.12
N ALA A 66 13.04 -5.18 9.87
CA ALA A 66 11.68 -5.32 9.36
C ALA A 66 10.98 -6.53 10.01
N SER A 67 9.69 -6.38 10.27
CA SER A 67 8.81 -7.43 10.81
C SER A 67 7.60 -7.62 9.88
N ILE A 68 7.49 -8.81 9.30
CA ILE A 68 6.52 -9.10 8.23
C ILE A 68 5.70 -10.34 8.58
N GLY A 69 4.39 -10.25 8.44
CA GLY A 69 3.47 -11.34 8.78
C GLY A 69 3.13 -11.42 10.27
N GLU A 70 3.66 -10.50 11.07
CA GLU A 70 3.52 -10.52 12.53
C GLU A 70 2.06 -10.33 12.98
N VAL A 71 1.78 -10.75 14.20
CA VAL A 71 0.53 -10.49 14.93
C VAL A 71 0.16 -9.02 14.83
N ASN A 72 -1.07 -8.75 14.41
CA ASN A 72 -1.56 -7.39 14.32
C ASN A 72 -1.92 -6.80 15.69
N GLN A 73 -2.16 -5.49 15.70
CA GLN A 73 -2.43 -4.71 16.90
C GLN A 73 -3.94 -4.50 17.15
N ASP A 74 -4.82 -5.20 16.42
CA ASP A 74 -6.25 -5.13 16.70
C ASP A 74 -6.51 -5.89 18.01
N LEU A 75 -7.13 -5.21 18.99
CA LEU A 75 -7.47 -5.80 20.29
C LEU A 75 -8.43 -6.99 20.18
N LYS A 76 -9.11 -7.15 19.04
CA LYS A 76 -10.02 -8.27 18.76
C LYS A 76 -9.29 -9.51 18.23
N TYR A 77 -8.06 -9.38 17.75
CA TYR A 77 -7.31 -10.51 17.20
C TYR A 77 -6.96 -11.52 18.30
N ALA A 78 -7.21 -12.81 18.04
CA ALA A 78 -7.12 -13.86 19.04
C ALA A 78 -6.21 -15.03 18.61
N GLY A 79 -5.35 -14.80 17.61
CA GLY A 79 -4.40 -15.81 17.12
C GLY A 79 -4.88 -16.60 15.92
N GLU A 80 -5.93 -16.17 15.23
CA GLU A 80 -6.44 -16.83 14.04
C GLU A 80 -5.39 -16.84 12.90
N PRO A 81 -5.38 -17.88 12.03
CA PRO A 81 -4.38 -18.05 10.97
C PRO A 81 -4.66 -17.13 9.77
N THR A 82 -4.58 -15.82 9.98
CA THR A 82 -4.74 -14.80 8.94
C THR A 82 -3.44 -14.60 8.14
N ARG A 83 -3.56 -13.90 7.01
CA ARG A 83 -2.56 -13.95 5.94
C ARG A 83 -1.90 -12.60 5.66
N VAL A 84 -0.72 -12.68 5.05
CA VAL A 84 -0.05 -11.60 4.33
C VAL A 84 0.32 -12.06 2.93
N GLU A 85 0.08 -11.22 1.93
CA GLU A 85 0.57 -11.42 0.56
C GLU A 85 1.37 -10.19 0.10
N ILE A 86 2.61 -10.40 -0.34
CA ILE A 86 3.49 -9.36 -0.90
C ILE A 86 3.89 -9.79 -2.30
N GLY A 87 3.75 -8.88 -3.28
CA GLY A 87 4.14 -9.11 -4.67
C GLY A 87 5.66 -9.08 -4.90
N ASP A 88 6.07 -8.56 -6.04
CA ASP A 88 7.44 -8.64 -6.53
C ASP A 88 8.19 -7.30 -6.47
N ARG A 89 9.53 -7.33 -6.42
CA ARG A 89 10.41 -6.14 -6.62
C ARG A 89 10.14 -4.99 -5.65
N ASN A 90 9.58 -5.29 -4.48
CA ASN A 90 9.41 -4.29 -3.42
C ASN A 90 10.75 -4.05 -2.72
N ARG A 91 11.01 -2.78 -2.37
CA ARG A 91 12.11 -2.40 -1.47
C ARG A 91 11.53 -2.05 -0.12
N ILE A 92 11.67 -2.97 0.82
CA ILE A 92 11.11 -2.91 2.17
C ILE A 92 12.23 -2.52 3.13
N ARG A 93 12.27 -1.25 3.52
CA ARG A 93 13.38 -0.65 4.27
C ARG A 93 13.37 -1.01 5.75
N GLU A 94 14.37 -0.50 6.46
CA GLU A 94 14.62 -0.78 7.86
C GLU A 94 13.39 -0.49 8.73
N SER A 95 13.13 -1.37 9.69
CA SER A 95 12.03 -1.23 10.66
C SER A 95 10.62 -1.13 10.07
N VAL A 96 10.43 -1.47 8.79
CA VAL A 96 9.07 -1.59 8.23
C VAL A 96 8.30 -2.69 8.95
N THR A 97 7.04 -2.43 9.25
CA THR A 97 6.12 -3.41 9.85
C THR A 97 4.94 -3.66 8.94
N ILE A 98 4.68 -4.94 8.64
CA ILE A 98 3.54 -5.39 7.83
C ILE A 98 2.84 -6.49 8.62
N HIS A 99 1.67 -6.18 9.19
CA HIS A 99 0.96 -7.10 10.07
C HIS A 99 -0.08 -7.92 9.31
N ARG A 100 -0.33 -9.15 9.76
CA ARG A 100 -1.38 -10.02 9.20
C ARG A 100 -2.78 -9.44 9.37
N GLY A 101 -3.71 -9.88 8.53
CA GLY A 101 -5.12 -9.44 8.62
C GLY A 101 -5.83 -9.88 9.90
N THR A 102 -7.11 -9.53 10.00
CA THR A 102 -8.05 -10.00 11.02
C THR A 102 -9.18 -10.79 10.35
N VAL A 103 -9.75 -11.79 11.03
CA VAL A 103 -10.88 -12.54 10.44
C VAL A 103 -12.05 -11.62 10.08
N GLN A 104 -12.29 -10.61 10.91
CA GLN A 104 -13.34 -9.61 10.76
C GLN A 104 -13.08 -8.66 9.57
N GLY A 105 -11.82 -8.43 9.23
CA GLY A 105 -11.39 -7.57 8.12
C GLY A 105 -11.17 -8.26 6.78
N GLY A 106 -11.40 -9.58 6.70
CA GLY A 106 -11.19 -10.38 5.49
C GLY A 106 -9.96 -11.29 5.55
N GLY A 107 -9.14 -11.17 6.59
CA GLY A 107 -8.09 -12.11 6.93
C GLY A 107 -6.84 -12.01 6.05
N LEU A 108 -6.67 -10.88 5.35
CA LEU A 108 -5.55 -10.67 4.43
C LEU A 108 -5.08 -9.22 4.47
N THR A 109 -3.79 -9.03 4.72
CA THR A 109 -3.07 -7.79 4.39
C THR A 109 -2.32 -8.02 3.07
N LYS A 110 -2.48 -7.13 2.08
CA LYS A 110 -1.93 -7.30 0.74
C LYS A 110 -1.07 -6.12 0.34
N VAL A 111 0.10 -6.39 -0.24
CA VAL A 111 1.00 -5.43 -0.87
C VAL A 111 1.31 -5.90 -2.28
N GLY A 112 1.17 -5.03 -3.27
CA GLY A 112 1.50 -5.30 -4.67
C GLY A 112 3.01 -5.37 -4.93
N SER A 113 3.40 -4.87 -6.10
CA SER A 113 4.75 -4.95 -6.64
C SER A 113 5.37 -3.58 -6.88
N ASP A 114 6.70 -3.56 -6.99
CA ASP A 114 7.49 -2.37 -7.31
C ASP A 114 7.32 -1.20 -6.31
N ASN A 115 6.91 -1.49 -5.07
CA ASN A 115 6.72 -0.49 -4.03
C ASN A 115 8.03 -0.10 -3.34
N LEU A 116 8.08 1.12 -2.82
CA LEU A 116 9.12 1.55 -1.88
C LEU A 116 8.48 1.84 -0.52
N LEU A 117 8.76 0.98 0.45
CA LEU A 117 8.35 1.17 1.84
C LEU A 117 9.57 1.67 2.61
N MET A 118 9.61 2.98 2.89
CA MET A 118 10.75 3.61 3.54
C MET A 118 10.79 3.31 5.05
N ILE A 119 11.84 3.80 5.71
CA ILE A 119 12.19 3.42 7.08
C ILE A 119 10.99 3.63 8.02
N ASN A 120 10.66 2.59 8.79
CA ASN A 120 9.58 2.59 9.77
C ASN A 120 8.19 2.92 9.18
N ALA A 121 7.96 2.62 7.89
CA ALA A 121 6.61 2.60 7.36
C ALA A 121 5.80 1.47 8.01
N HIS A 122 4.54 1.72 8.32
CA HIS A 122 3.64 0.77 8.95
C HIS A 122 2.45 0.45 8.05
N ILE A 123 2.23 -0.84 7.82
CA ILE A 123 1.05 -1.39 7.15
C ILE A 123 0.32 -2.26 8.16
N ALA A 124 -0.79 -1.73 8.69
CA ALA A 124 -1.62 -2.43 9.66
C ALA A 124 -2.38 -3.63 9.03
N HIS A 125 -3.16 -4.30 9.87
CA HIS A 125 -4.03 -5.38 9.45
C HIS A 125 -5.01 -4.95 8.36
N ASP A 126 -5.29 -5.87 7.44
CA ASP A 126 -6.33 -5.77 6.42
C ASP A 126 -6.12 -4.61 5.43
N CYS A 127 -4.92 -4.03 5.41
CA CYS A 127 -4.56 -3.03 4.42
C CYS A 127 -4.40 -3.68 3.03
N THR A 128 -4.70 -2.90 1.99
CA THR A 128 -4.38 -3.24 0.60
C THR A 128 -3.55 -2.12 0.00
N VAL A 129 -2.29 -2.39 -0.29
CA VAL A 129 -1.39 -1.49 -1.03
C VAL A 129 -1.21 -2.05 -2.43
N GLY A 130 -1.46 -1.23 -3.45
CA GLY A 130 -1.29 -1.58 -4.86
C GLY A 130 0.17 -1.61 -5.31
N ASP A 131 0.39 -1.22 -6.55
CA ASP A 131 1.69 -1.26 -7.21
C ASP A 131 2.36 0.12 -7.29
N ARG A 132 3.70 0.15 -7.26
CA ARG A 132 4.52 1.37 -7.45
C ARG A 132 4.21 2.51 -6.49
N CYS A 133 3.69 2.19 -5.31
CA CYS A 133 3.43 3.11 -4.22
C CYS A 133 4.73 3.47 -3.48
N ILE A 134 4.71 4.63 -2.82
CA ILE A 134 5.78 5.08 -1.93
C ILE A 134 5.17 5.42 -0.59
N LEU A 135 5.60 4.71 0.45
CA LEU A 135 5.35 5.10 1.84
C LEU A 135 6.66 5.67 2.37
N ALA A 136 6.70 6.98 2.60
CA ALA A 136 7.89 7.64 3.11
C ALA A 136 8.13 7.33 4.60
N ASN A 137 9.25 7.81 5.14
CA ASN A 137 9.66 7.48 6.51
C ASN A 137 8.53 7.75 7.52
N ASN A 138 8.24 6.77 8.38
CA ASN A 138 7.16 6.86 9.37
C ASN A 138 5.76 7.14 8.80
N ALA A 139 5.52 6.83 7.52
CA ALA A 139 4.17 6.79 6.98
C ALA A 139 3.42 5.60 7.60
N THR A 140 2.23 5.87 8.16
CA THR A 140 1.50 4.90 8.97
C THR A 140 0.10 4.71 8.43
N LEU A 141 -0.21 3.49 7.98
CA LEU A 141 -1.55 3.08 7.61
C LEU A 141 -2.22 2.38 8.80
N ALA A 142 -3.39 2.86 9.22
CA ALA A 142 -4.21 2.15 10.19
C ALA A 142 -4.96 0.97 9.54
N GLY A 143 -5.70 0.19 10.34
CA GLY A 143 -6.40 -1.00 9.86
C GLY A 143 -7.34 -0.72 8.68
N HIS A 144 -7.43 -1.67 7.75
CA HIS A 144 -8.35 -1.64 6.60
C HIS A 144 -8.12 -0.50 5.59
N VAL A 145 -6.95 0.14 5.61
CA VAL A 145 -6.63 1.23 4.66
C VAL A 145 -6.32 0.67 3.28
N SER A 146 -6.83 1.33 2.24
CA SER A 146 -6.44 1.06 0.85
C SER A 146 -5.51 2.16 0.32
N VAL A 147 -4.42 1.77 -0.33
CA VAL A 147 -3.50 2.68 -1.03
C VAL A 147 -3.34 2.18 -2.45
N ASP A 148 -4.03 2.82 -3.39
CA ASP A 148 -4.05 2.43 -4.79
C ASP A 148 -2.74 2.77 -5.52
N ASP A 149 -2.59 2.21 -6.71
CA ASP A 149 -1.38 2.28 -7.52
C ASP A 149 -0.78 3.69 -7.63
N PHE A 150 0.55 3.76 -7.56
CA PHE A 150 1.34 4.97 -7.69
C PHE A 150 1.07 6.06 -6.64
N ALA A 151 0.27 5.80 -5.61
CA ALA A 151 0.07 6.76 -4.54
C ALA A 151 1.36 6.97 -3.74
N ILE A 152 1.56 8.21 -3.26
CA ILE A 152 2.70 8.59 -2.43
C ILE A 152 2.15 9.12 -1.10
N ILE A 153 2.58 8.50 0.00
CA ILE A 153 2.31 8.96 1.36
C ILE A 153 3.59 9.60 1.91
N GLY A 154 3.54 10.92 2.16
CA GLY A 154 4.65 11.67 2.70
C GLY A 154 5.06 11.23 4.12
N GLY A 155 6.26 11.64 4.55
CA GLY A 155 6.82 11.17 5.82
C GLY A 155 6.00 11.65 7.02
N MET A 156 5.95 10.83 8.07
CA MET A 156 5.18 11.09 9.29
C MET A 156 3.67 11.31 9.06
N THR A 157 3.14 10.88 7.92
CA THR A 157 1.71 10.97 7.63
C THR A 157 0.99 9.74 8.15
N ALA A 158 -0.13 9.96 8.85
CA ALA A 158 -1.02 8.91 9.30
C ALA A 158 -2.28 8.87 8.43
N VAL A 159 -2.71 7.67 8.04
CA VAL A 159 -3.97 7.42 7.34
C VAL A 159 -4.89 6.64 8.27
N HIS A 160 -6.04 7.22 8.60
CA HIS A 160 -7.01 6.68 9.54
C HIS A 160 -7.70 5.42 8.98
N GLN A 161 -8.17 4.55 9.88
CA GLN A 161 -8.76 3.26 9.52
C GLN A 161 -9.88 3.40 8.47
N PHE A 162 -9.94 2.42 7.56
CA PHE A 162 -10.89 2.33 6.43
C PHE A 162 -10.77 3.42 5.36
N CYS A 163 -9.82 4.35 5.44
CA CYS A 163 -9.66 5.35 4.39
C CYS A 163 -9.10 4.73 3.09
N ILE A 164 -9.50 5.29 1.96
CA ILE A 164 -8.95 4.97 0.64
C ILE A 164 -8.08 6.14 0.16
N ILE A 165 -6.84 5.84 -0.19
CA ILE A 165 -5.94 6.75 -0.91
C ILE A 165 -5.96 6.35 -2.38
N GLY A 166 -6.63 7.15 -3.21
CA GLY A 166 -6.84 6.87 -4.62
C GLY A 166 -5.55 6.83 -5.45
N ALA A 167 -5.64 6.24 -6.65
CA ALA A 167 -4.50 6.04 -7.53
C ALA A 167 -3.81 7.38 -7.85
N HIS A 168 -2.48 7.35 -7.94
CA HIS A 168 -1.63 8.52 -8.24
C HIS A 168 -1.73 9.71 -7.27
N VAL A 169 -2.40 9.57 -6.14
CA VAL A 169 -2.46 10.61 -5.10
C VAL A 169 -1.06 10.96 -4.59
N MET A 170 -0.89 12.20 -4.18
CA MET A 170 0.26 12.62 -3.39
C MET A 170 -0.22 13.24 -2.09
N VAL A 171 0.03 12.57 -0.97
CA VAL A 171 -0.20 13.12 0.37
C VAL A 171 1.09 13.76 0.86
N GLY A 172 1.05 15.05 1.19
CA GLY A 172 2.18 15.77 1.77
C GLY A 172 2.62 15.16 3.10
N GLY A 173 3.90 15.34 3.46
CA GLY A 173 4.40 14.90 4.77
C GLY A 173 3.72 15.61 5.94
N CYS A 174 3.83 15.03 7.13
CA CYS A 174 3.25 15.53 8.38
C CYS A 174 1.72 15.77 8.28
N SER A 175 1.01 14.91 7.54
CA SER A 175 -0.44 15.02 7.36
C SER A 175 -1.20 13.97 8.19
N GLY A 176 -2.48 14.23 8.43
CA GLY A 176 -3.42 13.26 9.01
C GLY A 176 -4.63 13.10 8.09
N VAL A 177 -4.75 11.95 7.43
CA VAL A 177 -5.85 11.67 6.50
C VAL A 177 -6.99 10.95 7.22
N ALA A 178 -8.14 11.61 7.36
CA ALA A 178 -9.29 11.11 8.12
C ALA A 178 -10.47 10.60 7.25
N GLN A 179 -10.40 10.86 5.94
CA GLN A 179 -11.42 10.55 4.93
C GLN A 179 -10.77 10.11 3.62
N ASP A 180 -11.57 9.65 2.66
CA ASP A 180 -11.09 9.10 1.40
C ASP A 180 -10.55 10.23 0.49
N VAL A 181 -9.43 9.95 -0.18
CA VAL A 181 -8.76 10.88 -1.09
C VAL A 181 -8.97 10.41 -2.52
N PRO A 182 -9.73 11.13 -3.36
CA PRO A 182 -9.98 10.74 -4.74
C PRO A 182 -8.68 10.57 -5.54
N PRO A 183 -8.69 9.73 -6.60
CA PRO A 183 -7.51 9.55 -7.43
C PRO A 183 -7.00 10.88 -7.99
N TYR A 184 -5.70 10.92 -8.26
CA TYR A 184 -4.99 12.04 -8.85
C TYR A 184 -4.87 13.29 -7.97
N VAL A 185 -5.41 13.31 -6.76
CA VAL A 185 -5.45 14.49 -5.90
C VAL A 185 -4.13 14.69 -5.15
N ILE A 186 -3.74 15.94 -4.92
CA ILE A 186 -2.76 16.31 -3.89
C ILE A 186 -3.51 16.58 -2.60
N ALA A 187 -3.13 15.93 -1.50
CA ALA A 187 -3.73 16.15 -0.17
C ALA A 187 -2.66 16.59 0.83
N GLN A 188 -2.98 17.49 1.75
CA GLN A 188 -2.04 17.90 2.79
C GLN A 188 -2.77 18.46 4.02
N GLY A 189 -2.15 18.34 5.21
CA GLY A 189 -2.64 18.96 6.44
C GLY A 189 -3.16 17.95 7.45
N ASN A 190 -3.64 18.44 8.60
CA ASN A 190 -4.17 17.61 9.66
C ASN A 190 -5.45 18.26 10.28
N HIS A 191 -6.66 17.82 9.95
CA HIS A 191 -6.94 16.79 8.93
C HIS A 191 -6.62 17.28 7.51
N ALA A 192 -6.24 16.35 6.62
CA ALA A 192 -5.79 16.66 5.27
C ALA A 192 -6.94 17.16 4.37
N THR A 193 -6.65 18.19 3.57
CA THR A 193 -7.59 18.79 2.60
C THR A 193 -7.00 18.76 1.18
N PRO A 194 -7.81 18.87 0.12
CA PRO A 194 -7.34 18.74 -1.26
C PRO A 194 -6.70 20.04 -1.80
N PHE A 195 -5.53 19.92 -2.41
CA PHE A 195 -4.71 20.99 -3.01
C PHE A 195 -4.55 20.82 -4.53
N GLY A 196 -5.61 20.43 -5.22
CA GLY A 196 -5.61 20.29 -6.68
C GLY A 196 -5.17 18.91 -7.16
N VAL A 197 -4.83 18.83 -8.45
CA VAL A 197 -4.43 17.60 -9.14
C VAL A 197 -2.91 17.46 -9.13
N ASN A 198 -2.41 16.22 -8.96
CA ASN A 198 -1.02 15.82 -9.05
C ASN A 198 -0.51 15.82 -10.50
N ILE A 199 -0.52 17.00 -11.13
CA ILE A 199 -0.19 17.18 -12.56
C ILE A 199 1.23 16.67 -12.85
N GLU A 200 2.19 16.93 -11.97
CA GLU A 200 3.58 16.53 -12.18
C GLU A 200 3.74 15.00 -12.11
N GLY A 201 3.10 14.35 -11.15
CA GLY A 201 3.09 12.88 -11.07
C GLY A 201 2.48 12.24 -12.32
N LEU A 202 1.37 12.79 -12.81
CA LEU A 202 0.72 12.30 -14.03
C LEU A 202 1.58 12.50 -15.29
N LYS A 203 2.23 13.65 -15.45
CA LYS A 203 3.15 13.92 -16.57
C LYS A 203 4.31 12.92 -16.60
N ARG A 204 4.95 12.67 -15.45
CA ARG A 204 6.05 11.70 -15.35
C ARG A 204 5.63 10.27 -15.66
N ARG A 205 4.33 9.97 -15.56
CA ARG A 205 3.73 8.65 -15.83
C ARG A 205 3.10 8.58 -17.22
N GLY A 206 3.34 9.57 -18.09
CA GLY A 206 2.95 9.52 -19.49
C GLY A 206 1.49 9.84 -19.80
N PHE A 207 0.75 10.45 -18.86
CA PHE A 207 -0.62 10.88 -19.14
C PHE A 207 -0.65 11.96 -20.23
N SER A 208 -1.58 11.82 -21.19
CA SER A 208 -1.76 12.75 -22.29
C SER A 208 -2.21 14.13 -21.80
N ARG A 209 -2.00 15.17 -22.62
CA ARG A 209 -2.46 16.52 -22.30
C ARG A 209 -3.98 16.55 -22.13
N GLU A 210 -4.69 15.79 -22.95
CA GLU A 210 -6.14 15.65 -22.98
C GLU A 210 -6.64 15.01 -21.69
N ALA A 211 -5.99 13.92 -21.24
CA ALA A 211 -6.29 13.27 -19.96
C ALA A 211 -6.06 14.23 -18.77
N LEU A 212 -4.94 14.97 -18.76
CA LEU A 212 -4.66 15.95 -17.72
C LEU A 212 -5.76 17.03 -17.63
N VAL A 213 -6.29 17.50 -18.77
CA VAL A 213 -7.40 18.46 -18.79
C VAL A 213 -8.68 17.81 -18.28
N ALA A 214 -9.02 16.60 -18.71
CA ALA A 214 -10.21 15.88 -18.28
C ALA A 214 -10.20 15.62 -16.76
N ILE A 215 -9.10 15.12 -16.21
CA ILE A 215 -8.92 14.89 -14.76
C ILE A 215 -9.08 16.21 -13.98
N ARG A 216 -8.52 17.32 -14.47
CA ARG A 216 -8.71 18.64 -13.85
C ARG A 216 -10.17 19.10 -13.89
N ASN A 217 -10.91 18.76 -14.95
CA ASN A 217 -12.33 19.09 -15.03
C ASN A 217 -13.15 18.25 -14.06
N ALA A 218 -12.88 16.96 -13.91
CA ALA A 218 -13.48 16.11 -12.88
C ALA A 218 -13.21 16.66 -11.46
N TYR A 219 -11.97 17.06 -11.17
CA TYR A 219 -11.63 17.73 -9.91
C TYR A 219 -12.47 19.00 -9.67
N LYS A 220 -12.64 19.85 -10.70
CA LYS A 220 -13.45 21.07 -10.58
C LYS A 220 -14.92 20.77 -10.35
N LEU A 221 -15.47 19.74 -11.01
CA LEU A 221 -16.84 19.27 -10.76
C LEU A 221 -17.01 18.86 -9.31
N LEU A 222 -16.02 18.18 -8.74
CA LEU A 222 -16.08 17.69 -7.37
C LEU A 222 -15.90 18.77 -6.29
N TYR A 223 -15.00 19.74 -6.53
CA TYR A 223 -14.51 20.66 -5.49
C TYR A 223 -14.78 22.15 -5.74
N ARG A 224 -15.18 22.54 -6.96
CA ARG A 224 -15.35 23.97 -7.32
C ARG A 224 -16.71 24.31 -7.92
N SER A 225 -17.51 23.31 -8.29
CA SER A 225 -18.83 23.53 -8.89
C SER A 225 -19.89 24.01 -7.90
N GLY A 226 -19.67 23.80 -6.59
CA GLY A 226 -20.68 24.00 -5.54
C GLY A 226 -21.73 22.89 -5.46
N LYS A 227 -21.67 21.88 -6.34
CA LYS A 227 -22.58 20.74 -6.37
C LYS A 227 -22.25 19.73 -5.26
N THR A 228 -23.26 19.00 -4.84
CA THR A 228 -23.09 17.79 -4.04
C THR A 228 -22.41 16.69 -4.84
N LEU A 229 -21.90 15.65 -4.16
CA LEU A 229 -21.28 14.51 -4.84
C LEU A 229 -22.28 13.79 -5.77
N GLU A 230 -23.53 13.62 -5.35
CA GLU A 230 -24.56 12.94 -6.14
C GLU A 230 -24.91 13.70 -7.42
N GLU A 231 -24.90 15.03 -7.37
CA GLU A 231 -25.08 15.87 -8.57
C GLU A 231 -23.86 15.83 -9.50
N ALA A 232 -22.64 15.73 -8.94
CA ALA A 232 -21.41 15.72 -9.74
C ALA A 232 -21.10 14.34 -10.39
N LYS A 233 -21.50 13.23 -9.77
CA LYS A 233 -21.30 11.85 -10.26
C LYS A 233 -21.73 11.65 -11.72
N PRO A 234 -22.96 11.99 -12.16
CA PRO A 234 -23.37 11.76 -13.54
C PRO A 234 -22.55 12.56 -14.56
N GLU A 235 -22.12 13.79 -14.21
CA GLU A 235 -21.27 14.60 -15.09
C GLU A 235 -19.85 14.04 -15.20
N ILE A 236 -19.32 13.49 -14.10
CA ILE A 236 -18.02 12.79 -14.11
C ILE A 236 -18.12 11.51 -14.95
N ALA A 237 -19.22 10.77 -14.85
CA ALA A 237 -19.46 9.58 -15.67
C ALA A 237 -19.55 9.90 -17.17
N GLU A 238 -20.24 10.99 -17.55
CA GLU A 238 -20.28 11.44 -18.94
C GLU A 238 -18.88 11.84 -19.46
N LEU A 239 -18.05 12.44 -18.60
CA LEU A 239 -16.67 12.76 -18.93
C LEU A 239 -15.81 11.50 -19.09
N ALA A 240 -16.01 10.49 -18.23
CA ALA A 240 -15.33 9.20 -18.29
C ALA A 240 -15.61 8.44 -19.59
N ALA A 241 -16.83 8.55 -20.14
CA ALA A 241 -17.18 7.97 -21.43
C ALA A 241 -16.32 8.50 -22.61
N LYS A 242 -15.74 9.71 -22.47
CA LYS A 242 -14.87 10.34 -23.47
C LYS A 242 -13.38 10.24 -23.11
N HIS A 243 -13.08 10.09 -21.82
CA HIS A 243 -11.73 10.09 -21.27
C HIS A 243 -11.60 8.94 -20.24
N PRO A 244 -11.10 7.76 -20.66
CA PRO A 244 -11.05 6.57 -19.80
C PRO A 244 -10.33 6.77 -18.48
N GLU A 245 -9.36 7.69 -18.42
CA GLU A 245 -8.62 8.01 -17.19
C GLU A 245 -9.53 8.60 -16.09
N VAL A 246 -10.67 9.20 -16.46
CA VAL A 246 -11.63 9.75 -15.49
C VAL A 246 -12.46 8.64 -14.84
N ASP A 247 -12.52 7.43 -15.41
CA ASP A 247 -13.24 6.28 -14.85
C ASP A 247 -12.72 5.86 -13.46
N ALA A 248 -11.45 6.14 -13.18
CA ALA A 248 -10.86 5.92 -11.86
C ALA A 248 -11.63 6.66 -10.73
N PHE A 249 -12.25 7.82 -11.01
CA PHE A 249 -13.10 8.49 -10.03
C PHE A 249 -14.35 7.66 -9.74
N MET A 250 -14.98 7.06 -10.76
CA MET A 250 -16.20 6.27 -10.62
C MET A 250 -15.94 5.01 -9.79
N GLN A 251 -14.89 4.26 -10.15
CA GLN A 251 -14.44 3.08 -9.40
C GLN A 251 -14.08 3.41 -7.95
N PHE A 252 -13.52 4.59 -7.71
CA PHE A 252 -13.24 5.06 -6.36
C PHE A 252 -14.51 5.40 -5.57
N PHE A 253 -15.50 6.06 -6.19
CA PHE A 253 -16.76 6.40 -5.51
C PHE A 253 -17.56 5.17 -5.08
N GLU A 254 -17.47 4.07 -5.82
CA GLU A 254 -18.11 2.79 -5.47
C GLU A 254 -17.49 2.15 -4.21
N ARG A 255 -16.21 2.41 -3.94
CA ARG A 255 -15.48 1.87 -2.78
C ARG A 255 -15.48 2.81 -1.57
N SER A 256 -15.66 4.12 -1.78
CA SER A 256 -15.56 5.13 -0.72
C SER A 256 -16.62 4.92 0.37
N THR A 257 -16.20 4.91 1.63
CA THR A 257 -17.09 4.70 2.79
C THR A 257 -16.97 5.78 3.85
N ARG A 258 -15.92 6.60 3.79
CA ARG A 258 -15.66 7.66 4.80
C ARG A 258 -16.02 9.06 4.33
N GLY A 259 -16.61 9.16 3.14
CA GLY A 259 -16.74 10.43 2.43
C GLY A 259 -15.38 10.96 1.98
N LEU A 260 -15.41 12.12 1.31
CA LEU A 260 -14.22 12.68 0.67
C LEU A 260 -13.61 13.77 1.52
N ILE A 261 -12.27 13.87 1.52
CA ILE A 261 -11.60 15.08 2.01
C ILE A 261 -12.13 16.31 1.24
N ARG A 262 -12.33 17.44 1.93
CA ARG A 262 -12.81 18.70 1.35
C ARG A 262 -12.06 19.90 1.94
#